data_AF-G9KE44-F1
#
_entry.id   AF-G9KE44-F1
#
_cell.length_a   1.000
_cell.length_b   1.000
_cell.length_c   1.000
_cell.angle_alpha   90.00
_cell.angle_beta   90.00
_cell.angle_gamma   90.00
#
_symmetry.space_group_name_H-M   'P 1'
#
loop_
_entity.id
_entity.type
_entity.pdbx_description
1 polymer ?
#
loop_
_entity_poly.entity_id
_entity_poly.type
_entity_poly.pdbx_seq_one_letter_code
_entity_poly.pdbx_strand_id
1 'polypeptide(L)' 'LIYNSFAQFLVKEKGYDKELLTVTPEDWDFCCKGLALDLEDGNFIKLADNGTVLRASHGTKMMAPEALAEEYGGKEWKH' A
#
# COMPACT_ATOMS: atom_id res chain seq x y z
N LEU A 1 -13.61 9.25 8.59
CA LEU A 1 -13.97 8.71 9.93
C LEU A 1 -13.09 7.53 10.33
N ILE A 2 -13.07 6.43 9.54
CA ILE A 2 -12.32 5.21 9.88
C ILE A 2 -10.81 5.49 10.07
N TYR A 3 -10.15 6.12 9.10
CA TYR A 3 -8.72 6.44 9.18
C TYR A 3 -8.39 7.22 10.46
N ASN A 4 -9.09 8.33 10.70
CA ASN A 4 -8.85 9.19 11.87
C ASN A 4 -9.01 8.43 13.20
N SER A 5 -10.01 7.56 13.32
CA SER A 5 -10.21 6.77 14.54
C SER A 5 -9.04 5.80 14.79
N PHE A 6 -8.55 5.12 13.76
CA PHE A 6 -7.39 4.23 13.86
C PHE A 6 -6.10 5.01 14.14
N ALA A 7 -5.84 6.10 13.42
CA ALA A 7 -4.67 6.94 13.63
C ALA A 7 -4.62 7.48 15.07
N GLN A 8 -5.76 7.95 15.61
CA GLN A 8 -5.84 8.41 16.99
C GLN A 8 -5.54 7.29 18.00
N PHE A 9 -6.06 6.09 17.78
CA PHE A 9 -5.78 4.94 18.64
C PHE A 9 -4.30 4.54 18.59
N LEU A 10 -3.71 4.44 17.39
CA LEU A 10 -2.31 4.08 17.22
C LEU A 10 -1.37 5.10 17.89
N VAL A 11 -1.66 6.39 17.78
CA VAL A 11 -0.86 7.44 18.42
C VAL A 11 -1.03 7.44 19.94
N LYS A 12 -2.28 7.44 20.43
CA LYS A 12 -2.56 7.58 21.87
C LYS A 12 -2.25 6.33 22.68
N GLU A 13 -2.64 5.16 22.17
CA GLU A 13 -2.60 3.90 22.93
C GLU A 13 -1.40 3.02 22.56
N LYS A 14 -0.85 3.19 21.35
CA LYS A 14 0.29 2.39 20.87
C LYS A 14 1.59 3.19 20.73
N GLY A 15 1.56 4.51 20.95
CA GLY A 15 2.74 5.37 20.94
C GLY A 15 3.34 5.59 19.55
N TYR A 16 2.55 5.45 18.49
CA TYR A 16 3.00 5.73 17.12
C TYR A 16 3.20 7.24 16.90
N ASP A 17 3.92 7.59 15.83
CA ASP A 17 4.22 8.98 15.50
C ASP A 17 2.95 9.80 15.23
N LYS A 18 2.95 11.05 15.70
CA LYS A 18 1.85 12.00 15.53
C LYS A 18 1.64 12.42 14.09
N GLU A 19 2.62 12.20 13.20
CA GLU A 19 2.47 12.41 11.75
C GLU A 19 1.31 11.61 11.15
N LEU A 20 0.89 10.49 11.76
CA LEU A 20 -0.31 9.76 11.32
C LEU A 20 -1.61 10.59 11.43
N LEU A 21 -1.59 11.69 12.20
CA LEU A 21 -2.73 12.59 12.34
C LEU A 21 -2.73 13.72 11.29
N THR A 22 -1.69 13.84 10.47
CA THR A 22 -1.53 14.93 9.49
C THR A 22 -1.82 14.55 8.05
N VAL A 23 -2.19 13.29 7.78
CA VAL A 23 -2.56 12.82 6.43
C VAL A 23 -3.80 13.54 5.92
N THR A 24 -3.70 14.15 4.73
CA THR A 24 -4.77 14.95 4.13
C THR A 24 -5.69 14.09 3.26
N PRO A 25 -6.89 14.57 2.90
CA PRO A 25 -7.74 13.87 1.94
C PRO A 25 -7.09 13.67 0.56
N GLU A 26 -6.16 14.54 0.13
CA GLU A 26 -5.45 14.36 -1.15
C GLU A 26 -4.54 13.12 -1.12
N ASP A 27 -3.98 12.79 0.05
CA ASP A 27 -3.18 11.58 0.22
C ASP A 27 -4.03 10.29 0.07
N TRP A 28 -5.35 10.39 0.21
CA TRP A 28 -6.24 9.23 0.11
C TRP A 28 -6.42 8.75 -1.33
N ASP A 29 -6.20 9.63 -2.32
CA ASP A 29 -6.35 9.30 -3.75
C ASP A 29 -5.37 8.19 -4.20
N PHE A 30 -4.31 7.97 -3.42
CA PHE A 30 -3.40 6.84 -3.62
C PHE A 30 -4.10 5.48 -3.42
N CYS A 31 -4.90 5.34 -2.38
CA CYS A 31 -5.52 4.06 -1.99
C CYS A 31 -6.82 3.81 -2.76
N CYS A 32 -6.69 3.18 -3.93
CA CYS A 32 -7.84 2.77 -4.75
C CYS A 32 -8.38 1.38 -4.36
N LYS A 33 -9.66 1.12 -4.66
CA LYS A 33 -10.27 -0.21 -4.45
C LYS A 33 -9.55 -1.29 -5.28
N GLY A 34 -9.37 -2.45 -4.66
CA GLY A 34 -8.77 -3.63 -5.30
C GLY A 34 -7.25 -3.54 -5.43
N LEU A 35 -6.60 -2.90 -4.45
CA LEU A 35 -5.17 -3.09 -4.17
C LEU A 35 -5.01 -4.26 -3.20
N ALA A 36 -3.95 -5.04 -3.39
CA ALA A 36 -3.45 -6.01 -2.42
C ALA A 36 -2.32 -5.37 -1.62
N LEU A 37 -2.19 -5.75 -0.35
CA LEU A 37 -1.07 -5.36 0.50
C LEU A 37 -0.21 -6.60 0.74
N ASP A 38 1.03 -6.53 0.28
CA ASP A 38 2.09 -7.46 0.64
C ASP A 38 2.59 -7.09 2.05
N LEU A 39 2.31 -7.96 3.02
CA LEU A 39 2.65 -7.71 4.42
C LEU A 39 4.12 -8.02 4.74
N GLU A 40 4.81 -8.80 3.90
CA GLU A 40 6.22 -9.14 4.13
C GLU A 40 7.10 -7.95 3.76
N ASP A 41 6.88 -7.41 2.55
CA ASP A 41 7.70 -6.33 2.00
C ASP A 41 7.07 -4.94 2.14
N GLY A 42 5.82 -4.85 2.60
CA GLY A 42 5.11 -3.58 2.79
C GLY A 42 4.69 -2.90 1.47
N ASN A 43 4.52 -3.69 0.40
CA ASN A 43 4.20 -3.20 -0.92
C ASN A 43 2.68 -3.19 -1.18
N PHE A 44 2.17 -2.09 -1.73
CA PHE A 44 0.84 -2.07 -2.34
C PHE A 44 0.95 -2.56 -3.78
N ILE A 45 0.11 -3.52 -4.15
CA ILE A 45 0.16 -4.22 -5.44
C ILE A 45 -1.19 -4.09 -6.14
N LYS A 46 -1.18 -3.72 -7.42
CA LYS A 46 -2.34 -3.80 -8.31
C LYS A 46 -2.22 -5.03 -9.19
N LEU A 47 -3.19 -5.94 -9.08
CA LEU A 47 -3.24 -7.17 -9.86
C LEU A 47 -4.21 -7.06 -11.04
N ALA A 48 -3.86 -7.75 -12.13
CA ALA A 48 -4.79 -8.13 -13.18
C ALA A 48 -5.66 -9.32 -12.72
N ASP A 49 -6.68 -9.65 -13.51
CA ASP A 49 -7.56 -10.80 -13.27
C ASP A 49 -6.83 -12.15 -13.25
N ASN A 50 -5.75 -12.28 -14.02
CA ASN A 50 -4.90 -13.46 -14.09
C ASN A 50 -3.80 -13.51 -13.01
N GLY A 51 -3.79 -12.56 -12.05
CA GLY A 51 -2.78 -12.50 -10.99
C GLY A 51 -1.45 -11.85 -11.40
N THR A 52 -1.36 -11.27 -12.60
CA THR A 52 -0.18 -10.47 -13.00
C THR A 52 -0.12 -9.16 -12.24
N VAL A 53 1.06 -8.81 -11.73
CA VAL A 53 1.28 -7.50 -11.11
C VAL A 53 1.35 -6.41 -12.19
N LEU A 54 0.39 -5.49 -12.16
CA LEU A 54 0.33 -4.34 -13.07
C LEU A 54 1.11 -3.13 -12.53
N ARG A 55 1.10 -2.94 -11.21
CA ARG A 55 1.81 -1.85 -10.50
C ARG A 55 2.15 -2.29 -9.09
N ALA A 56 3.26 -1.78 -8.57
CA ALA A 56 3.63 -1.90 -7.17
C ALA A 56 4.19 -0.58 -6.62
N SER A 57 4.10 -0.40 -5.31
CA SER A 57 4.69 0.72 -4.59
C SER A 57 5.04 0.33 -3.16
N HIS A 58 6.19 0.79 -2.69
CA HIS A 58 6.58 0.64 -1.28
C HIS A 58 6.11 1.89 -0.51
N GLY A 59 5.12 1.72 0.36
CA GLY A 59 4.34 2.86 0.83
C GLY A 59 3.76 3.65 -0.36
N THR A 60 4.03 4.95 -0.43
CA THR A 60 3.58 5.83 -1.54
C THR A 60 4.59 5.94 -2.68
N LYS A 61 5.76 5.32 -2.57
CA LYS A 61 6.80 5.39 -3.61
C LYS A 61 6.55 4.35 -4.69
N MET A 62 6.19 4.82 -5.88
CA MET A 62 5.99 3.95 -7.04
C MET A 62 7.28 3.21 -7.43
N MET A 63 7.13 1.92 -7.73
CA MET A 63 8.20 1.09 -8.25
C MET A 63 8.43 1.39 -9.74
N ALA A 64 9.70 1.42 -10.15
CA ALA A 64 10.06 1.58 -11.55
C ALA A 64 9.75 0.29 -12.33
N PRO A 65 9.45 0.36 -13.65
CA PRO A 65 9.11 -0.81 -14.45
C PRO A 65 10.16 -1.93 -14.41
N GLU A 66 11.44 -1.58 -14.36
CA GLU A 66 12.54 -2.53 -14.34
C GLU A 66 12.56 -3.32 -13.03
N ALA A 67 12.40 -2.63 -11.90
CA ALA A 67 12.30 -3.25 -10.58
C ALA A 67 11.02 -4.08 -10.44
N LEU A 68 9.90 -3.62 -11.01
CA LEU A 68 8.65 -4.37 -11.05
C LEU A 68 8.83 -5.71 -11.77
N ALA A 69 9.52 -5.70 -12.91
CA ALA A 69 9.80 -6.90 -13.69
C ALA A 69 10.76 -7.84 -12.95
N GLU A 70 11.77 -7.32 -12.25
CA GLU A 70 12.71 -8.11 -11.46
C GLU A 70 12.01 -8.79 -10.27
N GLU A 71 11.18 -8.05 -9.53
CA GLU A 71 10.57 -8.52 -8.29
C GLU A 71 9.33 -9.42 -8.52
N TYR A 72 8.55 -9.10 -9.55
CA TYR A 72 7.25 -9.72 -9.81
C TYR A 72 7.10 -10.38 -11.19
N GLY A 73 8.05 -10.19 -12.12
CA GLY A 73 7.91 -10.66 -13.51
C GLY A 73 7.82 -12.19 -13.68
N GLY A 74 8.20 -12.97 -12.67
CA GLY A 74 8.07 -14.43 -12.65
C GLY A 74 7.04 -14.98 -11.66
N LYS A 75 6.31 -14.11 -10.94
CA LYS A 75 5.40 -14.52 -9.86
C LYS A 75 3.95 -14.42 -10.34
N GLU A 76 3.27 -15.57 -10.46
CA GLU A 76 1.80 -15.59 -10.55
C GLU A 76 1.22 -15.51 -9.13
N TRP A 77 0.57 -14.39 -8.81
CA TRP A 77 -0.09 -14.22 -7.51
C TRP A 77 -1.48 -14.85 -7.58
N LYS A 78 -1.61 -16.05 -7.02
CA LYS A 78 -2.90 -16.74 -6.88
C LYS A 78 -3.60 -16.29 -5.60
N HIS A 79 -4.84 -15.83 -5.75
CA HIS A 79 -5.76 -15.56 -4.66
C HIS A 79 -6.17 -16.86 -3.95
#